data_AF-A0A6L4ADH0-F1
#
_entry.id   AF-A0A6L4ADH0-F1
#
_cell.length_a   1.000
_cell.length_b   1.000
_cell.length_c   1.000
_cell.angle_alpha   90.00
_cell.angle_beta   90.00
_cell.angle_gamma   90.00
#
_symmetry.space_group_name_H-M   'P 1'
#
loop_
_entity.id
_entity.type
_entity.pdbx_description
1 polymer ?
#
loop_
_entity_poly.entity_id
_entity_poly.type
_entity_poly.pdbx_seq_one_letter_code
_entity_poly.pdbx_strand_id
1 'polypeptide(L)'
;MLLDFTRLNNKEVTIYEFSKPFTLDDLRAATHASIDRMVALLKDTDDEQITFIPYDPDADDPFAPADERYQGWNLAHLVLHVTASAEEG
;
A
#
# COMPACT_ATOMS: atom_id res chain seq x y z
N MET A 1 -1.11 -15.49 0.58
CA MET A 1 -1.02 -15.47 -0.90
C MET A 1 -1.17 -14.04 -1.37
N LEU A 2 -0.33 -13.54 -2.29
CA LEU A 2 -0.61 -12.24 -2.92
C LEU A 2 -1.52 -12.46 -4.12
N LEU A 3 -2.59 -11.67 -4.22
CA LEU A 3 -3.52 -11.72 -5.35
C LEU A 3 -2.88 -11.04 -6.58
N ASP A 4 -2.97 -11.69 -7.74
CA ASP A 4 -2.47 -11.13 -9.00
C ASP A 4 -3.55 -10.30 -9.71
N PHE A 5 -3.43 -8.98 -9.59
CA PHE A 5 -4.35 -8.03 -10.21
C PHE A 5 -4.00 -7.68 -11.68
N THR A 6 -2.99 -8.31 -12.28
CA THR A 6 -2.51 -7.94 -13.63
C THR A 6 -3.62 -7.85 -14.67
N ARG A 7 -4.51 -8.85 -14.70
CA ARG A 7 -5.63 -8.88 -15.66
C ARG A 7 -6.68 -7.80 -15.40
N LEU A 8 -6.91 -7.46 -14.13
CA LEU A 8 -7.80 -6.37 -13.75
C LEU A 8 -7.21 -5.02 -14.17
N ASN A 9 -5.92 -4.81 -13.91
CA ASN A 9 -5.19 -3.58 -14.27
C ASN A 9 -5.13 -3.39 -15.80
N ASN A 10 -4.97 -4.48 -16.54
CA ASN A 10 -5.02 -4.49 -18.00
C ASN A 10 -6.44 -4.35 -18.57
N LYS A 11 -7.47 -4.26 -17.72
CA LYS A 11 -8.89 -4.18 -18.09
C LYS A 11 -9.38 -5.37 -18.94
N GLU A 12 -8.78 -6.55 -18.74
CA GLU A 12 -9.14 -7.78 -19.43
C GLU A 12 -10.34 -8.50 -18.79
N VAL A 13 -10.57 -8.23 -17.50
CA VAL A 13 -11.69 -8.78 -16.71
C VAL A 13 -12.30 -7.68 -15.86
N THR A 14 -13.58 -7.84 -15.54
CA THR A 14 -14.23 -7.02 -14.51
C THR A 14 -13.80 -7.46 -13.11
N ILE A 15 -13.98 -6.59 -12.11
CA ILE A 15 -13.75 -6.95 -10.70
C ILE A 15 -14.64 -8.13 -10.25
N TYR A 16 -15.84 -8.25 -10.83
CA TYR A 16 -16.74 -9.37 -10.56
C TYR A 16 -16.18 -10.69 -11.10
N GLU A 17 -15.70 -10.71 -12.34
CA GLU A 17 -15.09 -11.91 -12.92
C GLU A 17 -13.79 -12.30 -12.22
N PHE A 18 -12.99 -11.30 -11.83
CA PHE A 18 -11.77 -11.51 -11.05
C PHE A 18 -12.07 -12.14 -9.68
N SER A 19 -13.15 -11.73 -9.01
CA SER A 19 -13.46 -12.17 -7.64
C SER A 19 -14.15 -13.53 -7.54
N LYS A 20 -14.83 -13.99 -8.59
CA LYS A 20 -15.55 -15.29 -8.63
C LYS A 20 -14.79 -16.51 -8.08
N PRO A 21 -13.50 -16.72 -8.39
CA PRO A 21 -12.80 -17.93 -7.96
C PRO A 21 -12.35 -17.89 -6.49
N PHE A 22 -12.39 -16.73 -5.82
CA PHE A 22 -11.87 -16.60 -4.46
C PHE A 22 -12.91 -16.97 -3.40
N THR A 23 -12.48 -17.75 -2.43
CA THR A 23 -13.22 -18.06 -1.21
C THR A 23 -12.91 -17.07 -0.11
N LEU A 24 -13.68 -17.09 0.97
CA LEU A 24 -13.39 -16.29 2.17
C LEU A 24 -12.01 -16.62 2.76
N ASP A 25 -11.58 -17.89 2.70
CA ASP A 25 -10.28 -18.30 3.22
C ASP A 25 -9.13 -17.78 2.34
N ASP A 26 -9.34 -17.68 1.03
CA ASP A 26 -8.37 -17.03 0.14
C ASP A 26 -8.19 -15.55 0.49
N LEU A 27 -9.29 -14.85 0.82
CA LEU A 27 -9.24 -13.45 1.23
C LEU A 27 -8.49 -13.28 2.56
N ARG A 28 -8.76 -14.15 3.56
CA ARG A 28 -8.01 -14.16 4.83
C ARG A 28 -6.52 -14.40 4.60
N ALA A 29 -6.19 -15.39 3.77
CA ALA A 29 -4.81 -15.72 3.41
C ALA A 29 -4.12 -14.59 2.62
N ALA A 30 -4.88 -13.78 1.89
CA ALA A 30 -4.38 -12.59 1.23
C ALA A 30 -4.09 -11.45 2.21
N THR A 31 -5.01 -11.18 3.14
CA THR A 31 -4.82 -10.18 4.20
C THR A 31 -3.63 -10.50 5.09
N HIS A 32 -3.48 -11.76 5.54
CA HIS A 32 -2.30 -12.13 6.33
C HIS A 32 -1.01 -11.94 5.53
N ALA A 33 -0.99 -12.33 4.26
CA ALA A 33 0.22 -12.18 3.44
C ALA A 33 0.59 -10.72 3.15
N SER A 34 -0.38 -9.81 3.04
CA SER A 34 -0.06 -8.38 2.90
C SER A 34 0.54 -7.80 4.17
N ILE A 35 0.01 -8.16 5.35
CA ILE A 35 0.55 -7.74 6.65
C ILE A 35 1.94 -8.34 6.87
N ASP A 36 2.11 -9.65 6.65
CA ASP A 36 3.41 -10.32 6.78
C ASP A 36 4.48 -9.68 5.89
N ARG A 37 4.09 -9.24 4.68
CA ARG A 37 4.99 -8.54 3.77
C ARG A 37 5.42 -7.18 4.34
N MET A 38 4.49 -6.40 4.90
CA MET A 38 4.80 -5.13 5.54
C MET A 38 5.72 -5.32 6.76
N VAL A 39 5.42 -6.28 7.63
CA VAL A 39 6.27 -6.62 8.79
C VAL A 39 7.66 -7.05 8.34
N ALA A 40 7.77 -7.85 7.28
CA ALA A 40 9.06 -8.27 6.74
C ALA A 40 9.87 -7.11 6.15
N LEU A 41 9.23 -6.08 5.57
CA LEU A 41 9.91 -4.86 5.09
C LEU A 41 10.47 -4.03 6.24
N LEU A 42 9.77 -3.99 7.37
CA LEU A 42 10.13 -3.19 8.55
C LEU A 42 11.09 -3.90 9.52
N LYS A 43 11.27 -5.20 9.37
CA LYS A 43 12.01 -6.01 10.34
C LYS A 43 13.44 -5.54 10.57
N ASP A 44 14.10 -5.09 9.50
CA ASP A 44 15.52 -4.72 9.50
C ASP A 44 15.72 -3.20 9.32
N THR A 45 14.67 -2.39 9.50
CA THR A 45 14.77 -0.93 9.39
C THR A 45 15.22 -0.29 10.69
N ASP A 46 16.10 0.71 10.61
CA ASP A 46 16.49 1.56 11.73
C ASP A 46 15.69 2.88 11.79
N ASP A 47 15.88 3.65 12.86
CA ASP A 47 15.19 4.92 13.09
C ASP A 47 15.48 5.97 12.00
N GLU A 48 16.69 5.96 11.42
CA GLU A 48 17.07 6.88 10.35
C GLU A 48 16.28 6.57 9.08
N GLN A 49 16.15 5.29 8.71
CA GLN A 49 15.35 4.85 7.56
C GLN A 49 13.85 5.12 7.75
N ILE A 50 13.35 5.04 8.99
CA ILE A 50 11.95 5.32 9.31
C ILE A 50 11.62 6.82 9.20
N THR A 51 12.55 7.68 9.60
CA THR A 51 12.35 9.13 9.63
C THR A 51 12.84 9.85 8.37
N PHE A 52 13.60 9.18 7.51
CA PHE A 52 14.10 9.72 6.25
C PHE A 52 12.96 10.13 5.30
N ILE A 53 12.92 11.41 4.93
CA ILE A 53 12.00 11.94 3.92
C ILE A 53 12.73 11.95 2.57
N PRO A 54 12.30 11.13 1.60
CA PRO A 54 12.94 11.10 0.29
C PRO A 54 12.64 12.37 -0.50
N TYR A 55 13.59 12.79 -1.34
CA TYR A 55 13.31 13.74 -2.40
C TYR A 55 12.57 13.01 -3.53
N ASP A 56 11.31 13.37 -3.74
CA ASP A 56 10.47 12.88 -4.82
C ASP A 56 10.16 14.07 -5.76
N PRO A 57 10.74 14.12 -6.98
CA PRO A 57 10.53 15.22 -7.91
C PRO A 57 9.10 15.29 -8.46
N ASP A 58 8.33 14.20 -8.35
CA ASP A 58 6.98 14.08 -8.87
C ASP A 58 5.91 14.26 -7.77
N ALA A 59 6.32 14.47 -6.51
CA ALA A 59 5.40 14.76 -5.42
C ALA A 59 4.66 16.09 -5.67
N ASP A 60 3.33 16.03 -5.78
CA ASP A 60 2.46 17.20 -5.89
C ASP A 60 1.11 16.89 -5.24
N ASP A 61 0.97 17.17 -3.94
CA ASP A 61 -0.30 17.09 -3.22
C ASP A 61 -0.94 18.49 -3.14
N PRO A 62 -1.92 18.82 -4.01
CA PRO A 62 -2.56 20.13 -4.01
C PRO A 62 -3.44 20.40 -2.78
N PHE A 63 -3.68 19.39 -1.94
CA PHE A 63 -4.48 19.50 -0.73
C PHE A 63 -3.63 19.62 0.54
N ALA A 64 -2.31 19.42 0.45
CA ALA A 64 -1.38 19.62 1.55
C ALA A 64 -1.12 21.10 1.85
N PRO A 65 -0.62 21.43 3.06
CA PRO A 65 -0.03 22.74 3.34
C PRO A 65 1.01 23.15 2.30
N ALA A 66 1.15 24.47 2.06
CA ALA A 66 2.00 24.98 0.99
C ALA A 66 3.48 24.58 1.12
N ASP A 67 3.95 24.37 2.34
CA ASP A 67 5.31 23.90 2.68
C ASP A 67 5.48 22.38 2.56
N GLU A 68 4.40 21.61 2.47
CA GLU A 68 4.41 20.15 2.37
C GLU A 68 4.00 19.63 0.98
N ARG A 69 3.44 20.49 0.11
CA ARG A 69 2.91 20.12 -1.22
C ARG A 69 3.81 19.23 -2.07
N TYR A 70 5.12 19.47 -2.04
CA TYR A 70 6.11 18.74 -2.85
C TYR A 70 6.97 17.79 -2.00
N GLN A 71 6.48 17.40 -0.82
CA GLN A 71 7.21 16.54 0.10
C GLN A 71 6.95 15.06 -0.21
N GLY A 72 8.02 14.27 -0.33
CA GLY A 72 7.93 12.81 -0.43
C GLY A 72 7.48 12.17 0.89
N TRP A 73 6.95 10.95 0.82
CA TRP A 73 6.53 10.20 2.00
C TRP A 73 7.65 9.32 2.55
N ASN A 74 7.85 9.36 3.87
CA ASN A 74 8.76 8.44 4.55
C ASN A 74 8.14 7.03 4.69
N LEU A 75 8.94 6.05 5.10
CA LEU A 75 8.48 4.67 5.21
C LEU A 75 7.35 4.51 6.25
N ALA A 76 7.40 5.24 7.37
CA ALA A 76 6.35 5.21 8.37
C ALA A 76 4.99 5.67 7.80
N HIS A 77 4.99 6.77 7.06
CA HIS A 77 3.82 7.34 6.40
C HIS A 77 3.19 6.33 5.44
N LEU A 78 3.99 5.67 4.61
CA LEU A 78 3.51 4.65 3.68
C LEU A 78 2.82 3.49 4.38
N VAL A 79 3.41 2.97 5.47
CA VAL A 79 2.82 1.88 6.25
C VAL A 79 1.51 2.32 6.91
N LEU A 80 1.52 3.49 7.55
CA LEU A 80 0.33 4.05 8.20
C LEU A 80 -0.81 4.25 7.20
N HIS A 81 -0.52 4.78 6.01
CA HIS A 81 -1.51 4.96 4.95
C HIS A 81 -2.17 3.65 4.53
N VAL A 82 -1.37 2.61 4.26
CA VAL A 82 -1.93 1.30 3.86
C VAL A 82 -2.83 0.73 4.94
N THR A 83 -2.42 0.83 6.21
CA THR A 83 -3.24 0.34 7.33
C THR A 83 -4.48 1.18 7.56
N ALA A 84 -4.39 2.52 7.46
CA ALA A 84 -5.52 3.43 7.63
C ALA A 84 -6.57 3.20 6.54
N SER A 85 -6.17 3.11 5.27
CA SER A 85 -7.09 2.82 4.17
C SER A 85 -7.77 1.45 4.28
N ALA A 86 -7.20 0.50 5.02
CA ALA A 86 -7.84 -0.79 5.30
C ALA A 86 -8.89 -0.71 6.42
N GLU A 87 -8.86 0.35 7.24
CA GLU A 87 -9.84 0.64 8.30
C GLU A 87 -10.93 1.62 7.84
N GLU A 88 -10.69 2.36 6.77
CA GLU A 88 -11.66 3.26 6.14
C GLU A 88 -12.83 2.47 5.51
N GLY A 89 -14.04 2.72 6.00
CA GLY A 89 -15.30 2.11 5.56
C GLY A 89 -16.21 3.09 4.85
#